data_AF-A0A933QBM3-F1
#
_entry.id   AF-A0A933QBM3-F1
#
_cell.length_a   1.000
_cell.length_b   1.000
_cell.length_c   1.000
_cell.angle_alpha   90.00
_cell.angle_beta   90.00
_cell.angle_gamma   90.00
#
_symmetry.space_group_name_H-M   'P 1'
#
loop_
_entity.id
_entity.type
_entity.pdbx_description
1 polymer ?
#
loop_
_entity_poly.entity_id
_entity_poly.type
_entity_poly.pdbx_seq_one_letter_code
_entity_poly.pdbx_strand_id
1 'polypeptide(L)'
;MGIDKPKRTTGHSSTQEILLRTITDNIPDNIFMLDRGHRLCFCNPSAVEVVRLASGHPGLTMEEMIGKTAIEFFGDCEQTRLMMAADERVMATGTPELREERIGTPSSPSVRLTTRTPYRSSSGEVIGVVGISRDITERKLAEERRVAALERQRDTLVREVQHRIKNHLQGVIGLLRNAVADAPEISGPLATAIANALKHLEKPDPTRPVRVSIVDVADGACIEISGGPARLPPGFDFAGGHGLGAGLELVGTLLPRKKAKLTFRQQDDQVIANLCLFLPSRH
;
A
#
# COMPACT_ATOMS: atom_id res chain seq x y z
N MET A 1 5.29 74.63 41.83
CA MET A 1 4.75 73.35 42.31
C MET A 1 3.75 72.86 41.27
N GLY A 2 4.03 71.75 40.59
CA GLY A 2 3.22 71.28 39.46
C GLY A 2 4.05 70.45 38.49
N ILE A 3 4.56 69.32 38.98
CA ILE A 3 5.32 68.33 38.21
C ILE A 3 4.34 67.51 37.38
N ASP A 4 4.61 67.49 36.08
CA ASP A 4 4.54 66.39 35.12
C ASP A 4 3.74 65.12 35.47
N LYS A 5 2.82 64.73 34.56
CA LYS A 5 2.61 63.34 34.15
C LYS A 5 2.12 63.30 32.69
N PRO A 6 2.89 62.77 31.73
CA PRO A 6 2.37 62.37 30.44
C PRO A 6 1.86 60.92 30.51
N LYS A 7 0.63 60.75 30.01
CA LYS A 7 -0.02 59.57 29.44
C LYS A 7 0.79 58.25 29.41
N ARG A 8 0.50 57.36 30.38
CA ARG A 8 0.78 55.92 30.29
C ARG A 8 -0.34 55.23 29.51
N THR A 9 -0.28 55.17 28.17
CA THR A 9 -1.22 54.32 27.40
C THR A 9 -0.59 53.65 26.17
N THR A 10 0.66 53.94 25.80
CA THR A 10 1.32 53.40 24.59
C THR A 10 2.20 52.16 24.81
N GLY A 11 2.42 51.70 26.05
CA GLY A 11 3.35 50.59 26.35
C GLY A 11 2.78 49.16 26.25
N HIS A 12 1.46 48.98 26.36
CA HIS A 12 0.84 47.64 26.34
C HIS A 12 0.68 47.09 24.91
N SER A 13 0.31 47.96 23.95
CA SER A 13 0.12 47.56 22.55
C SER A 13 1.44 47.15 21.90
N SER A 14 2.52 47.88 22.16
CA SER A 14 3.85 47.58 21.61
C SER A 14 4.45 46.28 22.17
N THR A 15 4.21 45.99 23.45
CA THR A 15 4.68 44.75 24.08
C THR A 15 3.97 43.51 23.51
N GLN A 16 2.65 43.59 23.29
CA GLN A 16 1.88 42.50 22.68
C GLN A 16 2.28 42.27 21.22
N GLU A 17 2.51 43.34 20.46
CA GLU A 17 2.96 43.26 19.07
C GLU A 17 4.37 42.65 18.95
N ILE A 18 5.31 43.06 19.82
CA ILE A 18 6.65 42.46 19.89
C ILE A 18 6.57 40.97 20.25
N LEU A 19 5.71 40.59 21.21
CA LEU A 19 5.56 39.20 21.61
C LEU A 19 5.00 38.34 20.46
N LEU A 20 3.92 38.80 19.82
CA LEU A 20 3.31 38.09 18.69
C LEU A 20 4.32 37.91 17.56
N ARG A 21 5.05 38.98 17.21
CA ARG A 21 6.08 38.92 16.17
C ARG A 21 7.21 37.96 16.53
N THR A 22 7.67 37.97 17.78
CA THR A 22 8.71 37.04 18.24
C THR A 22 8.26 35.58 18.11
N ILE A 23 7.00 35.29 18.43
CA ILE A 23 6.43 33.94 18.30
C ILE A 23 6.32 33.55 16.83
N THR A 24 5.72 34.39 15.99
CA THR A 24 5.50 34.06 14.57
C THR A 24 6.81 33.94 13.81
N ASP A 25 7.81 34.76 14.13
CA ASP A 25 9.06 34.83 13.38
C ASP A 25 10.01 33.66 13.66
N ASN A 26 9.87 33.00 14.81
CA ASN A 26 10.74 31.89 15.25
C ASN A 26 10.09 30.50 15.11
N ILE A 27 8.83 30.42 14.68
CA ILE A 27 8.15 29.14 14.46
C ILE A 27 8.45 28.63 13.04
N PRO A 28 8.77 27.33 12.88
CA PRO A 28 9.04 26.75 11.55
C PRO A 28 7.77 26.57 10.72
N ASP A 29 6.59 26.52 11.34
CA ASP A 29 5.31 26.49 10.63
C ASP A 29 5.12 27.81 9.87
N ASN A 30 4.63 27.71 8.64
CA ASN A 30 4.29 28.91 7.90
C ASN A 30 2.98 29.48 8.46
N ILE A 31 2.89 30.80 8.56
CA ILE A 31 1.71 31.50 9.02
C ILE A 31 1.40 32.57 8.00
N PHE A 32 0.16 32.63 7.54
CA PHE A 32 -0.30 33.62 6.59
C PHE A 32 -1.71 34.09 6.92
N MET A 33 -2.04 35.30 6.48
CA MET A 33 -3.37 35.88 6.59
C MET A 33 -3.76 36.49 5.25
N LEU A 34 -4.97 36.20 4.80
CA LEU A 34 -5.55 36.72 3.57
C LEU A 34 -6.78 37.57 3.92
N ASP A 35 -7.04 38.61 3.13
CA ASP A 35 -8.33 39.29 3.13
C ASP A 35 -9.39 38.54 2.29
N ARG A 36 -10.61 39.10 2.22
CA ARG A 36 -11.71 38.56 1.40
C ARG A 36 -11.42 38.53 -0.10
N GLY A 37 -10.45 39.32 -0.57
CA GLY A 37 -9.99 39.35 -1.95
C GLY A 37 -8.83 38.39 -2.23
N HIS A 38 -8.53 37.45 -1.31
CA HIS A 38 -7.39 36.53 -1.37
C HIS A 38 -6.02 37.23 -1.40
N ARG A 39 -5.94 38.48 -0.94
CA ARG A 39 -4.68 39.22 -0.89
C ARG A 39 -4.00 38.99 0.43
N LEU A 40 -2.69 38.74 0.38
CA LEU A 40 -1.88 38.48 1.57
C LEU A 40 -1.76 39.75 2.43
N CYS A 41 -2.28 39.71 3.65
CA CYS A 41 -2.21 40.80 4.62
C CYS A 41 -1.04 40.64 5.60
N PHE A 42 -0.66 39.40 5.89
CA PHE A 42 0.41 39.07 6.82
C PHE A 42 1.03 37.73 6.44
N CYS A 43 2.33 37.59 6.65
CA CYS A 43 2.99 36.30 6.67
C CYS A 43 4.20 36.33 7.60
N ASN A 44 4.61 35.16 8.11
CA ASN A 44 5.87 35.04 8.86
C ASN A 44 7.05 34.71 7.92
N PRO A 45 8.32 34.82 8.39
CA PRO A 45 9.49 34.49 7.58
C PRO A 45 9.46 33.08 6.99
N SER A 46 8.94 32.09 7.71
CA SER A 46 8.79 30.72 7.20
C SER A 46 7.89 30.65 5.96
N ALA A 47 6.80 31.41 5.91
CA ALA A 47 5.95 31.49 4.73
C ALA A 47 6.69 32.07 3.51
N VAL A 48 7.54 33.09 3.71
CA VAL A 48 8.36 33.68 2.64
C VAL A 48 9.28 32.62 2.02
N GLU A 49 9.96 31.84 2.84
CA GLU A 49 10.85 30.76 2.37
C GLU A 49 10.10 29.70 1.55
N VAL A 50 8.90 29.32 1.99
CA VAL A 50 8.05 28.39 1.24
C VAL A 50 7.70 28.94 -0.14
N VAL A 51 7.32 30.22 -0.22
CA VAL A 51 7.00 30.84 -1.50
C VAL A 51 8.24 30.95 -2.38
N ARG A 52 9.40 31.36 -1.85
CA ARG A 52 10.68 31.39 -2.59
C ARG A 52 11.00 30.06 -3.25
N LEU A 53 10.89 28.97 -2.49
CA LEU A 53 11.16 27.62 -2.97
C LEU A 53 10.13 27.16 -4.02
N ALA A 54 8.85 27.41 -3.78
CA ALA A 54 7.78 26.94 -4.66
C ALA A 54 7.62 27.76 -5.95
N SER A 55 7.87 29.07 -5.91
CA SER A 55 7.83 29.95 -7.09
C SER A 55 9.14 29.98 -7.87
N GLY A 56 10.23 29.46 -7.30
CA GLY A 56 11.57 29.55 -7.88
C GLY A 56 12.14 30.98 -7.86
N HIS A 57 11.64 31.85 -6.98
CA HIS A 57 12.08 33.23 -6.84
C HIS A 57 12.85 33.45 -5.52
N PRO A 58 14.16 33.13 -5.44
CA PRO A 58 14.92 33.16 -4.20
C PRO A 58 15.07 34.57 -3.59
N GLY A 59 14.89 35.63 -4.38
CA GLY A 59 14.99 37.02 -3.94
C GLY A 59 13.72 37.61 -3.33
N LEU A 60 12.59 36.87 -3.34
CA LEU A 60 11.28 37.39 -2.95
C LEU A 60 11.30 37.94 -1.52
N THR A 61 10.92 39.19 -1.30
CA THR A 61 10.79 39.74 0.07
C THR A 61 9.37 39.65 0.60
N MET A 62 9.21 39.79 1.92
CA MET A 62 7.89 39.84 2.55
C MET A 62 7.08 41.02 2.01
N GLU A 63 7.69 42.18 1.85
CA GLU A 63 7.06 43.40 1.34
C GLU A 63 6.52 43.22 -0.08
N GLU A 64 7.25 42.49 -0.92
CA GLU A 64 6.79 42.14 -2.27
C GLU A 64 5.64 41.13 -2.28
N MET A 65 5.42 40.41 -1.18
CA MET A 65 4.32 39.45 -1.06
C MET A 65 3.03 40.09 -0.55
N ILE A 66 3.12 41.11 0.31
CA ILE A 66 1.92 41.75 0.86
C ILE A 66 1.07 42.35 -0.26
N GLY A 67 -0.25 42.13 -0.20
CA GLY A 67 -1.24 42.61 -1.15
C GLY A 67 -1.42 41.74 -2.40
N LYS A 68 -0.56 40.74 -2.62
CA LYS A 68 -0.65 39.84 -3.78
C LYS A 68 -1.45 38.57 -3.46
N THR A 69 -1.96 37.96 -4.51
CA THR A 69 -2.72 36.70 -4.49
C THR A 69 -1.81 35.50 -4.76
N ALA A 70 -2.28 34.30 -4.41
CA ALA A 70 -1.57 33.06 -4.69
C ALA A 70 -1.27 32.85 -6.19
N ILE A 71 -2.17 33.29 -7.07
CA ILE A 71 -1.99 33.23 -8.54
C ILE A 71 -0.79 34.07 -8.98
N GLU A 72 -0.57 35.24 -8.37
CA GLU A 72 0.56 36.11 -8.70
C GLU A 72 1.91 35.51 -8.30
N PHE A 73 1.95 34.55 -7.37
CA PHE A 73 3.18 33.88 -6.94
C PHE A 73 3.42 32.55 -7.64
N PHE A 74 2.37 31.73 -7.78
CA PHE A 74 2.47 30.33 -8.20
C PHE A 74 1.90 30.09 -9.60
N GLY A 75 1.32 31.12 -10.22
CA GLY A 75 0.56 30.99 -11.45
C GLY A 75 -0.81 30.34 -11.25
N ASP A 76 -1.62 30.37 -12.31
CA ASP A 76 -2.91 29.66 -12.37
C ASP A 76 -2.70 28.18 -12.71
N CYS A 77 -2.22 27.42 -11.73
CA CYS A 77 -2.14 25.97 -11.79
C CYS A 77 -3.23 25.31 -10.94
N GLU A 78 -3.42 24.01 -11.12
CA GLU A 78 -4.42 23.24 -10.36
C GLU A 78 -4.24 23.39 -8.85
N GLN A 79 -2.99 23.34 -8.37
CA GLN A 79 -2.66 23.47 -6.95
C GLN A 79 -3.07 24.84 -6.39
N THR A 80 -2.79 25.93 -7.12
CA THR A 80 -3.21 27.28 -6.74
C THR A 80 -4.72 27.40 -6.67
N ARG A 81 -5.45 26.86 -7.66
CA ARG A 81 -6.91 26.87 -7.67
C ARG A 81 -7.51 26.08 -6.50
N LEU A 82 -6.92 24.93 -6.15
CA LEU A 82 -7.34 24.14 -4.99
C LEU A 82 -7.13 24.88 -3.67
N MET A 83 -6.01 25.61 -3.54
CA MET A 83 -5.72 26.44 -2.37
C MET A 83 -6.76 27.57 -2.23
N MET A 84 -7.00 28.33 -3.30
CA MET A 84 -7.98 29.42 -3.28
C MET A 84 -9.39 28.92 -2.99
N ALA A 85 -9.79 27.79 -3.59
CA ALA A 85 -11.09 27.19 -3.29
C ALA A 85 -11.22 26.75 -1.82
N ALA A 86 -10.12 26.35 -1.16
CA ALA A 86 -10.12 26.08 0.27
C ALA A 86 -10.31 27.35 1.11
N ASP A 87 -9.63 28.42 0.74
CA ASP A 87 -9.81 29.72 1.39
C ASP A 87 -11.26 30.21 1.23
N GLU A 88 -11.84 30.10 0.02
CA GLU A 88 -13.24 30.46 -0.25
C GLU A 88 -14.22 29.65 0.60
N ARG A 89 -14.04 28.33 0.71
CA ARG A 89 -14.90 27.49 1.55
C ARG A 89 -14.85 27.89 3.02
N VAL A 90 -13.66 28.16 3.54
CA VAL A 90 -13.49 28.60 4.94
C VAL A 90 -14.16 29.95 5.17
N MET A 91 -14.01 30.88 4.21
CA MET A 91 -14.68 32.18 4.30
C MET A 91 -16.20 32.06 4.22
N ALA A 92 -16.72 31.26 3.29
CA ALA A 92 -18.15 31.11 3.05
C ALA A 92 -18.85 30.36 4.19
N THR A 93 -18.23 29.31 4.73
CA THR A 93 -18.82 28.51 5.81
C THR A 93 -18.56 29.10 7.19
N GLY A 94 -17.50 29.90 7.34
CA GLY A 94 -17.02 30.35 8.64
C GLY A 94 -16.54 29.21 9.54
N THR A 95 -16.18 28.06 8.96
CA THR A 95 -15.69 26.88 9.69
C THR A 95 -14.22 26.61 9.37
N PRO A 96 -13.39 26.19 10.35
CA PRO A 96 -12.01 25.82 10.08
C PRO A 96 -11.90 24.57 9.20
N GLU A 97 -10.89 24.54 8.34
CA GLU A 97 -10.58 23.39 7.47
C GLU A 97 -9.13 22.94 7.71
N LEU A 98 -8.91 21.63 7.85
CA LEU A 98 -7.59 21.01 7.95
C LEU A 98 -7.36 20.13 6.73
N ARG A 99 -6.27 20.36 5.98
CA ARG A 99 -5.95 19.58 4.79
C ARG A 99 -4.46 19.32 4.63
N GLU A 100 -4.15 18.19 4.01
CA GLU A 100 -2.82 17.94 3.47
C GLU A 100 -2.71 18.54 2.07
N GLU A 101 -1.63 19.26 1.82
CA GLU A 101 -1.38 20.00 0.60
C GLU A 101 0.01 19.65 0.08
N ARG A 102 0.13 19.52 -1.24
CA ARG A 102 1.42 19.37 -1.90
C ARG A 102 1.85 20.72 -2.41
N ILE A 103 2.96 21.21 -1.87
CA ILE A 103 3.56 22.50 -2.22
C ILE A 103 5.00 22.22 -2.67
N GLY A 104 5.52 23.06 -3.56
CA GLY A 104 6.90 22.94 -4.06
C GLY A 104 6.95 22.44 -5.50
N THR A 105 8.17 22.23 -5.97
CA THR A 105 8.46 21.86 -7.35
C THR A 105 8.66 20.35 -7.49
N PRO A 106 8.64 19.78 -8.71
CA PRO A 106 8.99 18.38 -8.92
C PRO A 106 10.38 18.00 -8.38
N SER A 107 11.32 18.94 -8.34
CA SER A 107 12.67 18.72 -7.80
C SER A 107 12.75 18.87 -6.27
N SER A 108 11.80 19.57 -5.64
CA SER A 108 11.72 19.75 -4.19
C SER A 108 10.26 19.67 -3.72
N PRO A 109 9.68 18.45 -3.70
CA PRO A 109 8.31 18.28 -3.23
C PRO A 109 8.23 18.44 -1.72
N SER A 110 7.23 19.17 -1.25
CA SER A 110 6.88 19.31 0.16
C SER A 110 5.41 18.90 0.38
N VAL A 111 5.16 18.20 1.48
CA VAL A 111 3.81 17.89 1.94
C VAL A 111 3.56 18.69 3.20
N ARG A 112 2.50 19.51 3.19
CA ARG A 112 2.13 20.38 4.30
C ARG A 112 0.77 20.03 4.86
N LEU A 113 0.64 20.06 6.18
CA LEU A 113 -0.64 19.98 6.87
C LEU A 113 -1.09 21.39 7.20
N THR A 114 -2.03 21.91 6.43
CA THR A 114 -2.53 23.29 6.51
C THR A 114 -3.85 23.33 7.28
N THR A 115 -3.89 24.12 8.35
CA THR A 115 -5.12 24.54 9.04
C THR A 115 -5.50 25.92 8.55
N ARG A 116 -6.71 26.09 8.03
CA ARG A 116 -7.30 27.38 7.68
C ARG A 116 -8.43 27.69 8.63
N THR A 117 -8.43 28.90 9.18
CA THR A 117 -9.44 29.38 10.12
C THR A 117 -10.01 30.69 9.59
N PRO A 118 -11.33 30.94 9.68
CA PRO A 118 -11.90 32.22 9.27
C PRO A 118 -11.30 33.35 10.11
N TYR A 119 -10.75 34.37 9.45
CA TYR A 119 -10.32 35.59 10.09
C TYR A 119 -11.56 36.46 10.35
N ARG A 120 -11.84 36.80 11.61
CA ARG A 120 -13.05 37.53 11.99
C ARG A 120 -12.73 38.92 12.50
N SER A 121 -13.55 39.89 12.15
CA SER A 121 -13.53 41.24 12.73
C SER A 121 -14.01 41.20 14.19
N SER A 122 -13.88 42.33 14.89
CA SER A 122 -14.43 42.50 16.24
C SER A 122 -15.95 42.35 16.31
N SER A 123 -16.67 42.51 15.20
CA SER A 123 -18.13 42.26 15.10
C SER A 123 -18.48 40.81 14.80
N GLY A 124 -17.49 39.92 14.62
CA GLY A 124 -17.68 38.51 14.31
C GLY A 124 -17.83 38.19 12.81
N GLU A 125 -17.84 39.20 11.95
CA GLU A 125 -17.89 39.05 10.49
C GLU A 125 -16.61 38.41 9.97
N VAL A 126 -16.71 37.46 9.03
CA VAL A 126 -15.54 36.89 8.35
C VAL A 126 -14.97 37.92 7.37
N ILE A 127 -13.74 38.36 7.63
CA ILE A 127 -13.00 39.35 6.86
C ILE A 127 -11.79 38.75 6.11
N GLY A 128 -11.62 37.43 6.17
CA GLY A 128 -10.54 36.74 5.48
C GLY A 128 -10.27 35.34 6.02
N VAL A 129 -9.03 34.88 5.86
CA VAL A 129 -8.55 33.57 6.34
C VAL A 129 -7.20 33.72 7.03
N VAL A 130 -7.01 33.01 8.14
CA VAL A 130 -5.69 32.74 8.71
C VAL A 130 -5.32 31.30 8.40
N GLY A 131 -4.16 31.10 7.80
CA GLY A 131 -3.60 29.79 7.52
C GLY A 131 -2.34 29.52 8.33
N ILE A 132 -2.22 28.29 8.84
CA ILE A 132 -1.00 27.76 9.45
C ILE A 132 -0.70 26.42 8.79
N SER A 133 0.45 26.28 8.13
CA SER A 133 0.87 25.02 7.51
C SER A 133 2.18 24.52 8.08
N ARG A 134 2.12 23.28 8.58
CA ARG A 134 3.27 22.53 9.07
C ARG A 134 3.84 21.66 7.96
N ASP A 135 5.15 21.67 7.81
CA ASP A 135 5.83 20.68 6.95
C ASP A 135 5.76 19.29 7.60
N ILE A 136 5.17 18.33 6.88
CA ILE A 136 5.07 16.93 7.30
C ILE A 136 5.76 15.98 6.32
N THR A 137 6.64 16.52 5.45
CA THR A 137 7.32 15.77 4.38
C THR A 137 8.13 14.61 4.96
N GLU A 138 8.99 14.87 5.94
CA GLU A 138 9.79 13.81 6.57
C GLU A 138 8.94 12.74 7.23
N ARG A 139 7.83 13.16 7.89
CA ARG A 139 6.89 12.23 8.52
C ARG A 139 6.23 11.32 7.47
N LYS A 140 5.81 11.87 6.33
CA LYS A 140 5.22 11.09 5.23
C LYS A 140 6.24 10.12 4.61
N LEU A 141 7.45 10.60 4.34
CA LEU A 141 8.53 9.76 3.82
C LEU A 141 8.91 8.63 4.79
N ALA A 142 8.94 8.91 6.10
CA ALA A 142 9.21 7.89 7.12
C ALA A 142 8.10 6.83 7.14
N GLU A 143 6.83 7.24 7.04
CA GLU A 143 5.69 6.33 7.00
C GLU A 143 5.71 5.46 5.73
N GLU A 144 5.98 6.04 4.56
CA GLU A 144 6.12 5.30 3.30
C GLU A 144 7.26 4.27 3.36
N ARG A 145 8.42 4.66 3.92
CA ARG A 145 9.54 3.73 4.14
C ARG A 145 9.16 2.57 5.07
N ARG A 146 8.40 2.86 6.13
CA ARG A 146 7.92 1.85 7.10
C ARG A 146 6.96 0.86 6.44
N VAL A 147 5.99 1.36 5.68
CA VAL A 147 5.05 0.52 4.93
C VAL A 147 5.79 -0.38 3.95
N ALA A 148 6.69 0.18 3.15
CA ALA A 148 7.48 -0.59 2.20
C ALA A 148 8.39 -1.63 2.88
N ALA A 149 8.93 -1.34 4.08
CA ALA A 149 9.71 -2.30 4.85
C ALA A 149 8.86 -3.47 5.35
N LEU A 150 7.64 -3.19 5.84
CA LEU A 150 6.71 -4.23 6.31
C LEU A 150 6.26 -5.14 5.16
N GLU A 151 6.00 -4.60 3.98
CA GLU A 151 5.65 -5.39 2.80
C GLU A 151 6.78 -6.36 2.42
N ARG A 152 8.03 -5.88 2.38
CA ARG A 152 9.21 -6.73 2.11
C ARG A 152 9.40 -7.82 3.17
N GLN A 153 9.17 -7.48 4.45
CA GLN A 153 9.26 -8.46 5.53
C GLN A 153 8.18 -9.53 5.39
N ARG A 154 6.93 -9.14 5.10
CA ARG A 154 5.82 -10.06 4.84
C ARG A 154 6.18 -11.03 3.71
N ASP A 155 6.67 -10.53 2.59
CA ASP A 155 6.99 -11.36 1.42
C ASP A 155 8.18 -12.29 1.65
N THR A 156 9.09 -11.94 2.56
CA THR A 156 10.18 -12.82 2.98
C THR A 156 9.68 -13.94 3.88
N LEU A 157 8.85 -13.62 4.88
CA LEU A 157 8.24 -14.62 5.76
C LEU A 157 7.35 -15.60 5.00
N VAL A 158 6.57 -15.11 4.03
CA VAL A 158 5.73 -15.97 3.17
C VAL A 158 6.60 -16.96 2.39
N ARG A 159 7.72 -16.52 1.82
CA ARG A 159 8.67 -17.41 1.12
C ARG A 159 9.33 -18.43 2.05
N GLU A 160 9.65 -18.04 3.28
CA GLU A 160 10.28 -18.93 4.24
C GLU A 160 9.32 -20.03 4.72
N VAL A 161 8.08 -19.66 5.04
CA VAL A 161 7.00 -20.60 5.37
C VAL A 161 6.74 -21.56 4.20
N GLN A 162 6.74 -21.05 2.96
CA GLN A 162 6.62 -21.88 1.74
C GLN A 162 7.71 -22.95 1.66
N HIS A 163 8.97 -22.55 1.79
CA HIS A 163 10.08 -23.48 1.78
C HIS A 163 9.92 -24.55 2.85
N ARG A 164 9.48 -24.16 4.06
CA ARG A 164 9.29 -25.10 5.17
C ARG A 164 8.14 -26.07 4.93
N ILE A 165 6.99 -25.60 4.45
CA ILE A 165 5.83 -26.45 4.10
C ILE A 165 6.24 -27.46 3.03
N LYS A 166 6.91 -27.01 1.96
CA LYS A 166 7.40 -27.88 0.89
C LYS A 166 8.32 -28.97 1.44
N ASN A 167 9.28 -28.61 2.30
CA ASN A 167 10.21 -29.56 2.91
C ASN A 167 9.48 -30.59 3.80
N HIS A 168 8.52 -30.17 4.63
CA HIS A 168 7.75 -31.09 5.45
C HIS A 168 6.88 -32.04 4.61
N LEU A 169 6.20 -31.52 3.58
CA LEU A 169 5.39 -32.35 2.68
C LEU A 169 6.26 -33.35 1.91
N GLN A 170 7.47 -32.96 1.49
CA GLN A 170 8.45 -33.89 0.92
C GLN A 170 8.83 -35.01 1.88
N GLY A 171 8.99 -34.71 3.17
CA GLY A 171 9.22 -35.72 4.22
C GLY A 171 8.07 -36.71 4.36
N VAL A 172 6.82 -36.21 4.44
CA VAL A 172 5.61 -37.04 4.52
C VAL A 172 5.47 -37.95 3.29
N ILE A 173 5.75 -37.43 2.08
CA ILE A 173 5.76 -38.24 0.85
C ILE A 173 6.81 -39.33 0.91
N GLY A 174 8.00 -39.05 1.45
CA GLY A 174 9.06 -40.04 1.65
C GLY A 174 8.60 -41.19 2.55
N LEU A 175 7.91 -40.88 3.65
CA LEU A 175 7.34 -41.90 4.55
C LEU A 175 6.24 -42.72 3.87
N LEU A 176 5.33 -42.07 3.12
CA LEU A 176 4.30 -42.75 2.35
C LEU A 176 4.89 -43.69 1.28
N ARG A 177 5.96 -43.27 0.60
CA ARG A 177 6.69 -44.12 -0.35
C ARG A 177 7.22 -45.39 0.31
N ASN A 178 7.79 -45.27 1.51
CA ASN A 178 8.33 -46.40 2.27
C ASN A 178 7.23 -47.33 2.77
N ALA A 179 6.09 -46.78 3.23
CA ALA A 179 4.93 -47.57 3.67
C ALA A 179 4.30 -48.38 2.52
N VAL A 180 4.48 -47.94 1.27
CA VAL A 180 3.98 -48.59 0.05
C VAL A 180 5.14 -49.22 -0.75
N ALA A 181 6.30 -49.46 -0.12
CA ALA A 181 7.48 -49.99 -0.80
C ALA A 181 7.24 -51.37 -1.43
N ASP A 182 6.38 -52.18 -0.82
CA ASP A 182 5.99 -53.51 -1.30
C ASP A 182 4.98 -53.46 -2.48
N ALA A 183 4.56 -52.26 -2.89
CA ALA A 183 3.71 -52.01 -4.05
C ALA A 183 4.31 -50.91 -4.97
N PRO A 184 5.43 -51.20 -5.67
CA PRO A 184 6.14 -50.23 -6.51
C PRO A 184 5.27 -49.65 -7.66
N GLU A 185 4.26 -50.40 -8.10
CA GLU A 185 3.25 -49.98 -9.08
C GLU A 185 2.39 -48.79 -8.61
N ILE A 186 2.34 -48.53 -7.29
CA ILE A 186 1.54 -47.46 -6.66
C ILE A 186 2.46 -46.34 -6.15
N SER A 187 3.60 -46.70 -5.56
CA SER A 187 4.52 -45.76 -4.90
C SER A 187 5.13 -44.72 -5.86
N GLY A 188 5.53 -45.14 -7.07
CA GLY A 188 6.07 -44.23 -8.10
C GLY A 188 5.05 -43.19 -8.59
N PRO A 189 3.88 -43.62 -9.10
CA PRO A 189 2.83 -42.73 -9.57
C PRO A 189 2.32 -41.74 -8.53
N LEU A 190 2.05 -42.23 -7.31
CA LEU A 190 1.57 -41.41 -6.21
C LEU A 190 2.56 -40.27 -5.90
N ALA A 191 3.83 -40.61 -5.78
CA ALA A 191 4.80 -39.61 -5.38
C ALA A 191 5.15 -38.60 -6.47
N THR A 192 5.10 -38.99 -7.74
CA THR A 192 5.22 -38.06 -8.87
C THR A 192 4.03 -37.09 -8.91
N ALA A 193 2.80 -37.58 -8.68
CA ALA A 193 1.62 -36.74 -8.62
C ALA A 193 1.70 -35.71 -7.48
N ILE A 194 2.11 -36.13 -6.26
CA ILE A 194 2.27 -35.20 -5.14
C ILE A 194 3.43 -34.22 -5.38
N ALA A 195 4.57 -34.68 -5.91
CA ALA A 195 5.71 -33.81 -6.21
C ALA A 195 5.36 -32.74 -7.25
N ASN A 196 4.58 -33.09 -8.29
CA ASN A 196 4.09 -32.14 -9.27
C ASN A 196 3.08 -31.16 -8.66
N ALA A 197 2.14 -31.65 -7.85
CA ALA A 197 1.20 -30.78 -7.13
C ALA A 197 1.94 -29.74 -6.26
N LEU A 198 3.01 -30.13 -5.57
CA LEU A 198 3.83 -29.21 -4.76
C LEU A 198 4.70 -28.26 -5.60
N LYS A 199 5.21 -28.72 -6.75
CA LYS A 199 6.09 -27.93 -7.62
C LYS A 199 5.34 -26.80 -8.33
N HIS A 200 4.07 -27.03 -8.67
CA HIS A 200 3.27 -26.13 -9.49
C HIS A 200 2.30 -25.24 -8.71
N LEU A 201 2.41 -25.18 -7.39
CA LEU A 201 1.73 -24.16 -6.59
C LEU A 201 2.32 -22.78 -6.92
N GLU A 202 1.54 -21.91 -7.56
CA GLU A 202 2.00 -20.57 -7.92
C GLU A 202 2.16 -19.68 -6.69
N LYS A 203 1.18 -19.72 -5.76
CA LYS A 203 1.19 -19.00 -4.47
C LYS A 203 0.35 -19.79 -3.45
N PRO A 204 0.86 -20.14 -2.26
CA PRO A 204 0.05 -20.80 -1.25
C PRO A 204 -1.04 -19.85 -0.79
N ASP A 205 -2.27 -20.23 -1.06
CA ASP A 205 -3.45 -19.64 -0.49
C ASP A 205 -3.84 -20.49 0.73
N PRO A 206 -3.85 -19.94 1.96
CA PRO A 206 -4.25 -20.69 3.16
C PRO A 206 -5.70 -21.19 3.08
N THR A 207 -6.54 -20.61 2.23
CA THR A 207 -7.90 -21.09 1.97
C THR A 207 -7.94 -22.27 0.99
N ARG A 208 -6.84 -22.56 0.28
CA ARG A 208 -6.73 -23.58 -0.77
C ARG A 208 -5.43 -24.39 -0.65
N PRO A 209 -5.22 -25.13 0.46
CA PRO A 209 -4.01 -25.93 0.66
C PRO A 209 -3.96 -27.12 -0.30
N VAL A 210 -2.75 -27.69 -0.48
CA VAL A 210 -2.64 -29.03 -1.07
C VAL A 210 -3.34 -30.03 -0.18
N ARG A 211 -4.34 -30.71 -0.71
CA ARG A 211 -5.10 -31.76 -0.04
C ARG A 211 -4.75 -33.09 -0.69
N VAL A 212 -4.48 -34.08 0.15
CA VAL A 212 -4.39 -35.48 -0.25
C VAL A 212 -5.50 -36.20 0.50
N SER A 213 -6.40 -36.85 -0.24
CA SER A 213 -7.51 -37.61 0.32
C SER A 213 -7.59 -38.98 -0.31
N ILE A 214 -8.01 -39.97 0.48
CA ILE A 214 -8.25 -41.33 0.03
C ILE A 214 -9.75 -41.55 0.11
N VAL A 215 -10.35 -41.93 -1.00
CA VAL A 215 -11.80 -42.14 -1.14
C VAL A 215 -12.03 -43.57 -1.56
N ASP A 216 -12.93 -44.24 -0.85
CA ASP A 216 -13.39 -45.58 -1.20
C ASP A 216 -14.30 -45.49 -2.44
N VAL A 217 -14.11 -46.40 -3.40
CA VAL A 217 -14.92 -46.47 -4.62
C VAL A 217 -15.41 -47.90 -4.82
N ALA A 218 -16.52 -48.07 -5.54
CA ALA A 218 -17.22 -49.37 -5.64
C ALA A 218 -16.31 -50.57 -5.97
N ASP A 219 -15.24 -50.36 -6.76
CA ASP A 219 -14.30 -51.40 -7.19
C ASP A 219 -12.85 -51.15 -6.74
N GLY A 220 -12.62 -50.39 -5.66
CA GLY A 220 -11.28 -50.16 -5.11
C GLY A 220 -11.13 -48.84 -4.35
N ALA A 221 -10.00 -48.15 -4.51
CA ALA A 221 -9.74 -46.89 -3.80
C ALA A 221 -9.13 -45.84 -4.73
N CYS A 222 -9.51 -44.59 -4.57
CA CYS A 222 -8.91 -43.47 -5.29
C CYS A 222 -8.19 -42.52 -4.34
N ILE A 223 -6.96 -42.16 -4.69
CA ILE A 223 -6.20 -41.10 -4.04
C ILE A 223 -6.37 -39.84 -4.87
N GLU A 224 -7.04 -38.84 -4.29
CA GLU A 224 -7.23 -37.52 -4.89
C GLU A 224 -6.21 -36.53 -4.27
N ILE A 225 -5.45 -35.88 -5.14
CA ILE A 225 -4.50 -34.83 -4.79
C ILE A 225 -4.96 -33.55 -5.48
N SER A 226 -5.37 -32.56 -4.70
CA SER A 226 -5.77 -31.25 -5.22
C SER A 226 -4.82 -30.17 -4.72
N GLY A 227 -4.45 -29.23 -5.57
CA GLY A 227 -3.66 -28.06 -5.19
C GLY A 227 -3.87 -26.89 -6.12
N GLY A 228 -3.82 -25.67 -5.58
CA GLY A 228 -3.90 -24.45 -6.37
C GLY A 228 -3.51 -23.20 -5.58
N PRO A 229 -3.43 -22.03 -6.24
CA PRO A 229 -3.69 -21.82 -7.66
C PRO A 229 -2.60 -22.46 -8.53
N ALA A 230 -3.02 -23.20 -9.55
CA ALA A 230 -2.20 -23.92 -10.53
C ALA A 230 -3.00 -24.16 -11.82
N ARG A 231 -2.32 -24.17 -12.98
CA ARG A 231 -2.96 -24.46 -14.27
C ARG A 231 -2.22 -25.56 -15.03
N LEU A 232 -2.99 -26.46 -15.64
CA LEU A 232 -2.45 -27.39 -16.62
C LEU A 232 -1.99 -26.63 -17.89
N PRO A 233 -0.89 -27.05 -18.53
CA PRO A 233 -0.45 -26.47 -19.80
C PRO A 233 -1.53 -26.58 -20.89
N PRO A 234 -1.57 -25.64 -21.85
CA PRO A 234 -2.44 -25.77 -23.03
C PRO A 234 -2.15 -27.06 -23.79
N GLY A 235 -3.18 -27.85 -24.09
CA GLY A 235 -3.04 -29.13 -24.79
C GLY A 235 -2.49 -30.29 -23.95
N PHE A 236 -2.45 -30.16 -22.62
CA PHE A 236 -2.07 -31.25 -21.73
C PHE A 236 -3.04 -32.43 -21.85
N ASP A 237 -2.51 -33.61 -22.16
CA ASP A 237 -3.24 -34.87 -22.20
C ASP A 237 -2.36 -36.01 -21.66
N PHE A 238 -2.67 -36.46 -20.45
CA PHE A 238 -1.97 -37.58 -19.82
C PHE A 238 -2.26 -38.92 -20.50
N ALA A 239 -3.45 -39.13 -21.05
CA ALA A 239 -3.81 -40.39 -21.70
C ALA A 239 -3.16 -40.52 -23.08
N GLY A 240 -3.08 -39.42 -23.82
CA GLY A 240 -2.42 -39.33 -25.13
C GLY A 240 -0.91 -39.08 -25.07
N GLY A 241 -0.35 -38.78 -23.89
CA GLY A 241 1.08 -38.53 -23.72
C GLY A 241 1.54 -37.14 -24.17
N HIS A 242 0.62 -36.19 -24.32
CA HIS A 242 0.93 -34.83 -24.79
C HIS A 242 1.10 -33.85 -23.62
N GLY A 243 2.12 -32.99 -23.71
CA GLY A 243 2.41 -31.98 -22.68
C GLY A 243 2.93 -32.53 -21.35
N LEU A 244 3.46 -33.76 -21.36
CA LEU A 244 4.05 -34.40 -20.19
C LEU A 244 5.51 -34.00 -20.00
N GLY A 245 5.94 -33.85 -18.75
CA GLY A 245 7.37 -33.84 -18.40
C GLY A 245 7.89 -35.26 -18.17
N ALA A 246 9.21 -35.45 -18.20
CA ALA A 246 9.88 -36.76 -18.07
C ALA A 246 9.38 -37.63 -16.89
N GLY A 247 9.00 -37.00 -15.76
CA GLY A 247 8.43 -37.72 -14.62
C GLY A 247 7.04 -38.31 -14.88
N LEU A 248 6.17 -37.61 -15.59
CA LEU A 248 4.82 -38.10 -15.91
C LEU A 248 4.82 -39.11 -17.05
N GLU A 249 5.76 -39.00 -18.00
CA GLU A 249 5.96 -40.01 -19.05
C GLU A 249 6.33 -41.38 -18.45
N LEU A 250 7.27 -41.39 -17.51
CA LEU A 250 7.69 -42.61 -16.82
C LEU A 250 6.58 -43.21 -15.94
N VAL A 251 5.73 -42.37 -15.36
CA VAL A 251 4.53 -42.85 -14.65
C VAL A 251 3.52 -43.45 -15.62
N GLY A 252 3.31 -42.84 -16.79
CA GLY A 252 2.38 -43.35 -17.81
C GLY A 252 2.78 -44.71 -18.37
N THR A 253 4.07 -45.04 -18.39
CA THR A 253 4.60 -46.34 -18.83
C THR A 253 4.59 -47.40 -17.74
N LEU A 254 4.84 -47.01 -16.48
CA LEU A 254 4.88 -47.93 -15.35
C LEU A 254 3.50 -48.23 -14.75
N LEU A 255 2.47 -47.42 -15.05
CA LEU A 255 1.13 -47.63 -14.50
C LEU A 255 0.51 -48.94 -15.05
N PRO A 256 0.11 -49.90 -14.21
CA PRO A 256 -0.59 -51.09 -14.66
C PRO A 256 -2.02 -50.72 -15.11
N ARG A 257 -2.21 -50.44 -16.41
CA ARG A 257 -3.47 -49.90 -16.98
C ARG A 257 -4.75 -50.69 -16.63
N LYS A 258 -4.64 -51.97 -16.25
CA LYS A 258 -5.77 -52.82 -15.82
C LYS A 258 -6.10 -52.72 -14.32
N LYS A 259 -5.16 -52.26 -13.48
CA LYS A 259 -5.27 -52.24 -12.01
C LYS A 259 -5.16 -50.83 -11.43
N ALA A 260 -4.67 -49.87 -12.19
CA ALA A 260 -4.54 -48.50 -11.77
C ALA A 260 -4.82 -47.52 -12.93
N LYS A 261 -5.38 -46.37 -12.59
CA LYS A 261 -5.62 -45.27 -13.52
C LYS A 261 -5.25 -43.94 -12.86
N LEU A 262 -4.34 -43.20 -13.49
CA LEU A 262 -3.99 -41.84 -13.10
C LEU A 262 -4.63 -40.86 -14.08
N THR A 263 -5.28 -39.83 -13.56
CA THR A 263 -5.89 -38.76 -14.35
C THR A 263 -5.59 -37.40 -13.75
N PHE A 264 -5.58 -36.36 -14.58
CA PHE A 264 -5.45 -34.98 -14.15
C PHE A 264 -6.61 -34.19 -14.74
N ARG A 265 -7.19 -33.29 -13.95
CA ARG A 265 -8.26 -32.39 -14.38
C ARG A 265 -8.04 -30.99 -13.84
N GLN A 266 -8.39 -29.99 -14.62
CA GLN A 266 -8.49 -28.61 -14.17
C GLN A 266 -9.87 -28.40 -13.54
N GLN A 267 -9.92 -27.88 -12.32
CA GLN A 267 -11.15 -27.42 -11.68
C GLN A 267 -10.91 -26.00 -11.18
N ASP A 268 -11.55 -25.02 -11.81
CA ASP A 268 -11.30 -23.59 -11.59
C ASP A 268 -9.81 -23.23 -11.72
N ASP A 269 -9.19 -22.70 -10.68
CA ASP A 269 -7.76 -22.40 -10.58
C ASP A 269 -6.95 -23.51 -9.91
N GLN A 270 -7.52 -24.71 -9.72
CA GLN A 270 -6.85 -25.85 -9.12
C GLN A 270 -6.61 -26.97 -10.13
N VAL A 271 -5.55 -27.73 -9.90
CA VAL A 271 -5.31 -29.00 -10.59
C VAL A 271 -5.60 -30.13 -9.62
N ILE A 272 -6.40 -31.09 -10.07
CA ILE A 272 -6.73 -32.30 -9.34
C ILE A 272 -6.13 -33.50 -10.06
N ALA A 273 -5.32 -34.28 -9.35
CA ALA A 273 -4.77 -35.54 -9.80
C ALA A 273 -5.43 -36.70 -9.06
N ASN A 274 -6.01 -37.65 -9.80
CA ASN A 274 -6.70 -38.82 -9.26
C ASN A 274 -5.97 -40.09 -9.65
N LEU A 275 -5.43 -40.81 -8.66
CA LEU A 275 -4.88 -42.15 -8.80
C LEU A 275 -5.89 -43.16 -8.25
N CYS A 276 -6.62 -43.82 -9.14
CA CYS A 276 -7.55 -44.90 -8.77
C CYS A 276 -6.88 -46.26 -8.90
N LEU A 277 -7.07 -47.09 -7.90
CA LEU A 277 -6.61 -48.47 -7.80
C LEU A 277 -7.84 -49.37 -7.81
N PHE A 278 -7.85 -50.36 -8.68
CA PHE A 278 -8.98 -51.27 -8.85
C PHE A 278 -8.62 -52.64 -8.28
N LEU A 279 -9.57 -53.25 -7.57
CA LEU A 279 -9.45 -54.63 -7.11
C LEU A 279 -9.35 -55.57 -8.33
N PRO A 280 -8.48 -56.58 -8.30
CA PRO A 280 -8.44 -57.59 -9.36
C PRO A 280 -9.79 -58.30 -9.44
N SER A 281 -10.36 -58.39 -10.64
CA SER A 281 -11.58 -59.14 -10.91
C SER A 281 -11.42 -60.57 -10.39
N ARG A 282 -12.28 -60.99 -9.43
CA ARG A 282 -12.36 -62.40 -9.04
C ARG A 282 -12.97 -63.17 -10.21
N HIS A 283 -12.13 -63.85 -10.99
CA HIS A 283 -12.56 -64.90 -11.89
C HIS A 283 -12.68 -66.22 -11.12
#